data_AF-A7SAA9-F1
#
_entry.id   AF-A7SAA9-F1
#
_cell.length_a   1.000
_cell.length_b   1.000
_cell.length_c   1.000
_cell.angle_alpha   90.00
_cell.angle_beta   90.00
_cell.angle_gamma   90.00
#
_symmetry.space_group_name_H-M   'P 1'
#
loop_
_entity.id
_entity.type
_entity.pdbx_description
1 polymer ?
#
loop_
_entity_poly.entity_id
_entity_poly.type
_entity_poly.pdbx_seq_one_letter_code
_entity_poly.pdbx_strand_id
1 'polypeptide(L)'
;SETACGDGTYSKEGSDTCTECPAGHSCASKSADPVKCPAKQYAPSGSLACIDCPVGSYCPTDGLSYHITCANGTYTTAVNQTECATCPAGSKCPDVTQAPVACTNGYYKGTHTACLACPAGSYCPSDKLSTHLPCPNGTYTTTPSQTGCSDCPPGHRCPHAASAPVVCDNGTFSLGKTTECTICPAGYRYC
;
A
#
# COMPACT_ATOMS: atom_id res chain seq x y z
N SER A 1 15.23 45.29 37.89
CA SER A 1 14.63 45.41 36.54
C SER A 1 13.82 44.15 36.31
N GLU A 2 12.66 44.27 35.69
CA GLU A 2 11.87 43.11 35.27
C GLU A 2 12.38 42.67 33.91
N THR A 3 12.82 41.42 33.79
CA THR A 3 13.33 40.85 32.53
C THR A 3 12.31 39.82 32.06
N ALA A 4 11.73 40.04 30.88
CA ALA A 4 10.79 39.11 30.31
C ALA A 4 11.46 37.76 30.01
N CYS A 5 10.72 36.67 30.16
CA CYS A 5 11.20 35.34 29.81
C CYS A 5 11.60 35.24 28.32
N GLY A 6 12.54 34.34 28.02
CA GLY A 6 12.92 34.00 26.66
C GLY A 6 11.78 33.30 25.91
N ASP A 7 11.87 33.23 24.59
CA ASP A 7 10.90 32.47 23.79
C ASP A 7 10.95 30.98 24.17
N GLY A 8 9.79 30.34 24.17
CA GLY A 8 9.63 28.96 24.64
C GLY A 8 9.65 28.79 26.16
N THR A 9 9.65 29.88 26.93
CA THR A 9 9.57 29.84 28.39
C THR A 9 8.45 30.75 28.92
N TYR A 10 7.92 30.44 30.11
CA TYR A 10 6.86 31.19 30.79
C TYR A 10 7.16 31.34 32.28
N SER A 11 6.60 32.35 32.93
CA SER A 11 6.66 32.55 34.39
C SER A 11 5.29 32.99 34.91
N LYS A 12 4.90 32.52 36.10
CA LYS A 12 3.67 32.95 36.77
C LYS A 12 3.94 34.15 37.67
N GLU A 13 2.88 34.84 38.07
CA GLU A 13 2.97 35.91 39.05
C GLU A 13 3.70 35.43 40.33
N GLY A 14 4.69 36.20 40.77
CA GLY A 14 5.52 35.85 41.93
C GLY A 14 6.61 34.80 41.69
N SER A 15 6.81 34.33 40.45
CA SER A 15 7.94 33.46 40.11
C SER A 15 9.13 34.27 39.59
N ASP A 16 10.28 34.05 40.22
CA ASP A 16 11.58 34.64 39.84
C ASP A 16 12.32 33.84 38.76
N THR A 17 11.70 32.76 38.26
CA THR A 17 12.30 31.84 37.29
C THR A 17 11.42 31.62 36.07
N CYS A 18 12.03 31.55 34.89
CA CYS A 18 11.35 31.15 33.66
C CYS A 18 11.38 29.64 33.52
N THR A 19 10.21 29.04 33.35
CA THR A 19 10.03 27.60 33.14
C THR A 19 9.87 27.33 31.65
N GLU A 20 10.51 26.28 31.14
CA GLU A 20 10.34 25.85 29.75
C GLU A 20 8.89 25.42 29.49
N CYS A 21 8.36 25.78 28.31
CA CYS A 21 7.04 25.33 27.91
C CYS A 21 7.02 23.80 27.82
N PRO A 22 6.17 23.10 28.58
CA PRO A 22 6.19 21.65 28.64
C PRO A 22 5.78 21.05 27.29
N ALA A 23 6.40 19.93 26.93
CA ALA A 23 6.03 19.20 25.73
C ALA A 23 4.53 18.84 25.75
N GLY A 24 3.90 18.85 24.56
CA GLY A 24 2.45 18.69 24.40
C GLY A 24 1.64 19.95 24.73
N HIS A 25 2.28 21.07 25.06
CA HIS A 25 1.60 22.32 25.37
C HIS A 25 2.16 23.47 24.53
N SER A 26 1.33 24.51 24.38
CA SER A 26 1.71 25.78 23.79
C SER A 26 1.72 26.88 24.83
N CYS A 27 2.73 27.76 24.75
CA CYS A 27 2.88 28.91 25.61
C CYS A 27 2.80 30.19 24.77
N ALA A 28 1.60 30.51 24.27
CA ALA A 28 1.37 31.69 23.43
C ALA A 28 1.63 33.01 24.17
N SER A 29 1.45 33.00 25.50
CA SER A 29 1.84 34.09 26.39
C SER A 29 2.85 33.60 27.41
N LYS A 30 3.87 34.42 27.68
CA LYS A 30 4.92 34.15 28.67
C LYS A 30 4.43 34.27 30.13
N SER A 31 3.20 34.75 30.33
CA SER A 31 2.58 34.93 31.65
C SER A 31 1.35 34.06 31.89
N ALA A 32 0.93 33.27 30.89
CA ALA A 32 -0.24 32.40 30.99
C ALA A 32 0.17 30.95 31.26
N ASP A 33 -0.79 30.16 31.77
CA ASP A 33 -0.60 28.73 31.92
C ASP A 33 -0.43 28.05 30.55
N PRO A 34 0.47 27.05 30.42
CA PRO A 34 0.62 26.28 29.20
C PRO A 34 -0.69 25.63 28.78
N VAL A 35 -1.07 25.81 27.52
CA VAL A 35 -2.31 25.26 26.97
C VAL A 35 -2.02 23.93 26.29
N LYS A 36 -2.63 22.86 26.77
CA LYS A 36 -2.48 21.52 26.19
C LYS A 36 -2.94 21.52 24.74
N CYS A 37 -2.12 21.00 23.84
CA CYS A 37 -2.49 20.89 22.44
C CYS A 37 -3.58 19.83 22.26
N PRO A 38 -4.69 20.13 21.56
CA PRO A 38 -5.72 19.15 21.29
C PRO A 38 -5.21 18.08 20.30
N ALA A 39 -5.92 16.95 20.23
CA ALA A 39 -5.72 15.95 19.19
C ALA A 39 -5.71 16.62 17.80
N LYS A 40 -5.02 15.99 16.84
CA LYS A 40 -4.64 16.55 15.53
C LYS A 40 -3.50 17.58 15.56
N GLN A 41 -3.00 17.95 16.73
CA GLN A 41 -1.85 18.83 16.87
C GLN A 41 -0.82 18.23 17.84
N TYR A 42 0.41 18.73 17.78
CA TYR A 42 1.50 18.37 18.69
C TYR A 42 2.35 19.59 19.02
N ALA A 43 3.17 19.50 20.06
CA ALA A 43 4.08 20.57 20.46
C ALA A 43 5.34 20.00 21.12
N PRO A 44 6.52 20.10 20.50
CA PRO A 44 7.78 19.86 21.20
C PRO A 44 7.95 20.80 22.41
N SER A 45 8.86 20.47 23.33
CA SER A 45 9.21 21.39 24.43
C SER A 45 9.60 22.77 23.89
N GLY A 46 9.20 23.82 24.59
CA GLY A 46 9.45 25.21 24.18
C GLY A 46 8.52 25.75 23.09
N SER A 47 7.45 25.04 22.72
CA SER A 47 6.53 25.50 21.68
C SER A 47 5.70 26.72 22.11
N LEU A 48 5.70 27.76 21.29
CA LEU A 48 4.83 28.94 21.47
C LEU A 48 3.40 28.69 20.97
N ALA A 49 3.21 27.73 20.08
CA ALA A 49 1.94 27.38 19.48
C ALA A 49 1.86 25.86 19.26
N CYS A 50 0.64 25.32 19.22
CA CYS A 50 0.40 23.96 18.78
C CYS A 50 0.64 23.85 17.29
N ILE A 51 1.33 22.79 16.88
CA ILE A 51 1.72 22.54 15.50
C ILE A 51 0.74 21.52 14.92
N ASP A 52 0.18 21.84 13.76
CA ASP A 52 -0.68 20.94 13.01
C ASP A 52 0.04 19.63 12.67
N CYS A 53 -0.67 18.51 12.81
CA CYS A 53 -0.09 17.22 12.47
C CYS A 53 0.18 17.17 10.95
N PRO A 54 1.42 16.95 10.51
CA PRO A 54 1.77 17.04 9.10
C PRO A 54 1.20 15.85 8.31
N VAL A 55 1.09 16.05 6.99
CA VAL A 55 0.77 14.98 6.03
C VAL A 55 1.73 13.79 6.22
N GLY A 56 1.24 12.57 6.02
CA GLY A 56 1.99 11.33 6.30
C GLY A 56 2.17 11.01 7.78
N SER A 57 1.55 11.76 8.69
CA SER A 57 1.56 11.52 10.13
C SER A 57 0.18 11.68 10.76
N TYR A 58 0.03 11.19 11.98
CA TYR A 58 -1.19 11.29 12.75
C TYR A 58 -0.91 11.62 14.22
N CYS A 59 -1.87 12.30 14.85
CA CYS A 59 -1.78 12.83 16.20
C CYS A 59 -3.08 12.46 16.94
N PRO A 60 -3.17 11.24 17.52
CA PRO A 60 -4.44 10.64 17.95
C PRO A 60 -5.02 11.21 19.25
N THR A 61 -4.19 11.86 20.07
CA THR A 61 -4.56 12.26 21.44
C THR A 61 -4.06 13.66 21.75
N ASP A 62 -4.74 14.33 22.69
CA ASP A 62 -4.29 15.61 23.23
C ASP A 62 -2.92 15.48 23.93
N GLY A 63 -2.12 16.54 23.87
CA GLY A 63 -0.87 16.66 24.63
C GLY A 63 0.30 15.91 24.01
N LEU A 64 0.26 15.65 22.70
CA LEU A 64 1.36 15.01 22.00
C LEU A 64 2.56 15.95 21.88
N SER A 65 3.74 15.44 22.25
CA SER A 65 5.00 16.15 22.08
C SER A 65 5.62 15.99 20.70
N TYR A 66 5.20 14.97 19.95
CA TYR A 66 5.64 14.67 18.60
C TYR A 66 4.48 14.09 17.79
N HIS A 67 4.56 14.22 16.46
CA HIS A 67 3.64 13.56 15.55
C HIS A 67 4.09 12.11 15.28
N ILE A 68 3.15 11.22 14.97
CA ILE A 68 3.45 9.81 14.71
C ILE A 68 3.39 9.57 13.20
N THR A 69 4.49 9.16 12.58
CA THR A 69 4.52 8.86 11.14
C THR A 69 3.69 7.62 10.82
N CYS A 70 3.00 7.64 9.69
CA CYS A 70 2.29 6.45 9.20
C CYS A 70 3.27 5.29 8.96
N ALA A 71 2.84 4.08 9.31
CA ALA A 71 3.61 2.86 9.06
C ALA A 71 3.59 2.49 7.57
N ASN A 72 4.53 1.65 7.14
CA ASN A 72 4.53 1.15 5.77
C ASN A 72 3.22 0.40 5.47
N GLY A 73 2.59 0.73 4.35
CA GLY A 73 1.26 0.22 4.00
C GLY A 73 0.09 1.02 4.55
N THR A 74 0.33 2.13 5.23
CA THR A 74 -0.67 3.16 5.53
C THR A 74 -0.21 4.51 5.01
N TYR A 75 -1.13 5.46 4.90
CA TYR A 75 -0.85 6.79 4.36
C TYR A 75 -1.84 7.82 4.90
N THR A 76 -1.49 9.09 4.77
CA THR A 76 -2.47 10.17 4.80
C THR A 76 -1.99 11.33 3.95
N THR A 77 -2.93 11.93 3.20
CA THR A 77 -2.70 13.04 2.27
C THR A 77 -3.15 14.39 2.83
N ALA A 78 -3.69 14.41 4.05
CA ALA A 78 -4.20 15.59 4.71
C ALA A 78 -3.46 15.85 6.03
N VAL A 79 -3.41 17.13 6.42
CA VAL A 79 -2.95 17.54 7.77
C VAL A 79 -4.01 17.19 8.82
N ASN A 80 -3.64 17.33 10.09
CA ASN A 80 -4.57 17.28 11.22
C ASN A 80 -5.35 15.96 11.33
N GLN A 81 -4.63 14.85 11.12
CA GLN A 81 -5.19 13.50 11.16
C GLN A 81 -4.98 12.86 12.52
N THR A 82 -5.93 12.00 12.92
CA THR A 82 -5.85 11.19 14.14
C THR A 82 -5.51 9.73 13.86
N GLU A 83 -5.47 9.33 12.60
CA GLU A 83 -5.10 7.99 12.14
C GLU A 83 -4.62 8.01 10.68
N CYS A 84 -3.97 6.93 10.25
CA CYS A 84 -3.57 6.73 8.86
C CYS A 84 -4.54 5.77 8.16
N ALA A 85 -4.82 6.02 6.89
CA ALA A 85 -5.62 5.14 6.05
C ALA A 85 -4.79 3.94 5.57
N THR A 86 -5.39 2.76 5.51
CA THR A 86 -4.75 1.56 4.97
C THR A 86 -4.60 1.64 3.45
N CYS A 87 -3.44 1.22 2.93
CA CYS A 87 -3.21 1.12 1.50
C CYS A 87 -4.20 0.12 0.85
N PRO A 88 -5.05 0.55 -0.09
CA PRO A 88 -6.08 -0.29 -0.69
C PRO A 88 -5.50 -1.52 -1.42
N ALA A 89 -6.30 -2.59 -1.49
CA ALA A 89 -6.00 -3.74 -2.33
C ALA A 89 -5.82 -3.32 -3.81
N GLY A 90 -4.84 -3.93 -4.49
CA GLY A 90 -4.50 -3.58 -5.87
C GLY A 90 -3.86 -2.20 -6.06
N SER A 91 -3.57 -1.45 -5.00
CA SER A 91 -2.85 -0.17 -5.10
C SER A 91 -1.47 -0.24 -4.45
N LYS A 92 -0.52 0.50 -5.02
CA LYS A 92 0.74 0.82 -4.35
C LYS A 92 0.62 2.17 -3.64
N CYS A 93 1.24 2.28 -2.47
CA CYS A 93 1.43 3.50 -1.72
C CYS A 93 2.93 3.83 -1.74
N PRO A 94 3.40 4.64 -2.70
CA PRO A 94 4.83 4.91 -2.88
C PRO A 94 5.45 5.61 -1.67
N ASP A 95 4.66 6.47 -1.03
CA ASP A 95 5.03 7.29 0.10
C ASP A 95 3.81 7.47 1.02
N VAL A 96 4.07 7.63 2.31
CA VAL A 96 3.03 7.83 3.34
C VAL A 96 2.26 9.14 3.18
N THR A 97 2.82 10.10 2.46
CA THR A 97 2.22 11.42 2.17
C THR A 97 1.38 11.45 0.91
N GLN A 98 1.40 10.39 0.10
CA GLN A 98 0.79 10.36 -1.23
C GLN A 98 -0.47 9.49 -1.25
N ALA A 99 -1.38 9.83 -2.17
CA ALA A 99 -2.54 8.99 -2.44
C ALA A 99 -2.09 7.64 -3.05
N PRO A 100 -2.80 6.53 -2.77
CA PRO A 100 -2.52 5.25 -3.39
C PRO A 100 -2.69 5.32 -4.90
N VAL A 101 -1.81 4.64 -5.61
CA VAL A 101 -1.83 4.53 -7.06
C VAL A 101 -2.29 3.11 -7.40
N ALA A 102 -3.44 3.00 -8.07
CA ALA A 102 -3.96 1.72 -8.54
C ALA A 102 -2.98 1.05 -9.51
N CYS A 103 -2.81 -0.26 -9.39
CA CYS A 103 -2.06 -1.06 -10.35
C CYS A 103 -2.86 -1.18 -11.64
N THR A 104 -2.23 -1.08 -12.80
CA THR A 104 -2.95 -1.24 -14.07
C THR A 104 -3.30 -2.71 -14.32
N ASN A 105 -4.28 -2.98 -15.19
CA ASN A 105 -4.57 -4.35 -15.64
C ASN A 105 -3.31 -5.06 -16.14
N GLY A 106 -3.19 -6.35 -15.83
CA GLY A 106 -1.95 -7.12 -16.03
C GLY A 106 -0.95 -6.99 -14.87
N TYR A 107 -1.24 -6.17 -13.86
CA TYR A 107 -0.40 -6.02 -12.66
C TYR A 107 -1.23 -6.24 -11.39
N TYR A 108 -0.56 -6.65 -10.32
CA TYR A 108 -1.13 -6.80 -8.99
C TYR A 108 -0.27 -6.07 -7.96
N LYS A 109 -0.84 -5.77 -6.79
CA LYS A 109 -0.09 -5.21 -5.66
C LYS A 109 0.88 -6.27 -5.13
N GLY A 110 2.17 -6.07 -5.39
CA GLY A 110 3.23 -6.96 -4.88
C GLY A 110 3.69 -6.53 -3.49
N THR A 111 4.40 -5.40 -3.43
CA THR A 111 4.84 -4.78 -2.17
C THR A 111 3.94 -3.59 -1.83
N HIS A 112 4.20 -2.92 -0.70
CA HIS A 112 3.49 -1.67 -0.38
C HIS A 112 3.77 -0.56 -1.40
N THR A 113 4.96 -0.53 -2.00
CA THR A 113 5.41 0.57 -2.86
C THR A 113 5.40 0.24 -4.36
N ALA A 114 5.16 -1.02 -4.75
CA ALA A 114 5.27 -1.45 -6.14
C ALA A 114 4.12 -2.37 -6.60
N CYS A 115 3.72 -2.14 -7.84
CA CYS A 115 2.89 -3.06 -8.62
C CYS A 115 3.80 -4.03 -9.38
N LEU A 116 3.48 -5.33 -9.33
CA LEU A 116 4.23 -6.37 -10.01
C LEU A 116 3.44 -6.88 -11.21
N ALA A 117 4.15 -7.14 -12.29
CA ALA A 117 3.57 -7.78 -13.47
C ALA A 117 3.09 -9.18 -13.10
N CYS A 118 1.96 -9.59 -13.66
CA CYS A 118 1.47 -10.94 -13.45
C CYS A 118 2.36 -11.91 -14.23
N PRO A 119 2.93 -12.93 -13.57
CA PRO A 119 3.92 -13.79 -14.20
C PRO A 119 3.28 -14.66 -15.28
N ALA A 120 4.12 -15.24 -16.16
CA ALA A 120 3.67 -16.28 -17.08
C ALA A 120 2.93 -17.40 -16.32
N GLY A 121 1.89 -17.95 -16.94
CA GLY A 121 0.96 -18.89 -16.32
C GLY A 121 -0.04 -18.28 -15.35
N SER A 122 -0.07 -16.96 -15.22
CA SER A 122 -1.05 -16.22 -14.41
C SER A 122 -1.56 -14.99 -15.14
N TYR A 123 -2.69 -14.45 -14.68
CA TYR A 123 -3.34 -13.28 -15.26
C TYR A 123 -3.89 -12.36 -14.18
N CYS A 124 -4.07 -11.09 -14.53
CA CYS A 124 -4.62 -10.06 -13.67
C CYS A 124 -5.67 -9.23 -14.41
N PRO A 125 -6.96 -9.61 -14.30
CA PRO A 125 -8.03 -9.00 -15.07
C PRO A 125 -8.42 -7.61 -14.56
N SER A 126 -8.02 -7.22 -13.35
CA SER A 126 -8.38 -5.95 -12.74
C SER A 126 -7.24 -5.31 -11.96
N ASP A 127 -7.40 -4.01 -11.72
CA ASP A 127 -6.55 -3.12 -10.94
C ASP A 127 -6.67 -3.28 -9.42
N LYS A 128 -7.55 -4.16 -8.95
CA LYS A 128 -7.88 -4.35 -7.51
C LYS A 128 -7.24 -5.60 -6.89
N LEU A 129 -6.29 -6.20 -7.60
CA LEU A 129 -5.69 -7.48 -7.21
C LEU A 129 -4.54 -7.31 -6.22
N SER A 130 -4.67 -7.94 -5.06
CA SER A 130 -3.57 -8.10 -4.10
C SER A 130 -2.66 -9.28 -4.41
N THR A 131 -3.03 -10.12 -5.37
CA THR A 131 -2.25 -11.26 -5.87
C THR A 131 -2.63 -11.56 -7.31
N HIS A 132 -1.77 -12.24 -8.05
CA HIS A 132 -2.08 -12.75 -9.38
C HIS A 132 -2.99 -13.99 -9.32
N LEU A 133 -3.71 -14.25 -10.41
CA LEU A 133 -4.58 -15.42 -10.55
C LEU A 133 -3.93 -16.45 -11.49
N PRO A 134 -3.80 -17.74 -11.10
CA PRO A 134 -3.25 -18.74 -11.99
C PRO A 134 -4.19 -19.01 -13.16
N CYS A 135 -3.64 -19.35 -14.33
CA CYS A 135 -4.45 -19.78 -15.46
C CYS A 135 -5.22 -21.07 -15.13
N PRO A 136 -6.52 -21.15 -15.45
CA PRO A 136 -7.28 -22.38 -15.34
C PRO A 136 -6.68 -23.53 -16.17
N ASN A 137 -6.96 -24.77 -15.76
CA ASN A 137 -6.55 -25.95 -16.51
C ASN A 137 -7.01 -25.88 -17.97
N GLY A 138 -6.13 -26.26 -18.89
CA GLY A 138 -6.40 -26.15 -20.32
C GLY A 138 -6.25 -24.73 -20.88
N THR A 139 -5.72 -23.78 -20.11
CA THR A 139 -5.37 -22.44 -20.59
C THR A 139 -3.93 -22.10 -20.22
N TYR A 140 -3.33 -21.14 -20.90
CA TYR A 140 -1.93 -20.78 -20.71
C TYR A 140 -1.66 -19.31 -21.02
N THR A 141 -0.53 -18.81 -20.51
CA THR A 141 0.12 -17.60 -21.01
C THR A 141 1.63 -17.74 -20.83
N THR A 142 2.39 -17.47 -21.88
CA THR A 142 3.85 -17.53 -21.88
C THR A 142 4.52 -16.19 -21.59
N THR A 143 3.74 -15.10 -21.56
CA THR A 143 4.27 -13.75 -21.34
C THR A 143 3.70 -13.15 -20.07
N PRO A 144 4.45 -12.26 -19.39
CA PRO A 144 3.94 -11.55 -18.23
C PRO A 144 2.91 -10.49 -18.61
N SER A 145 2.31 -9.87 -17.60
CA SER A 145 1.38 -8.75 -17.71
C SER A 145 0.08 -9.06 -18.47
N GLN A 146 -0.36 -10.31 -18.48
CA GLN A 146 -1.62 -10.68 -19.12
C GLN A 146 -2.83 -10.39 -18.25
N THR A 147 -3.94 -10.03 -18.90
CA THR A 147 -5.25 -9.79 -18.27
C THR A 147 -6.19 -10.99 -18.37
N GLY A 148 -5.77 -12.04 -19.09
CA GLY A 148 -6.49 -13.30 -19.28
C GLY A 148 -5.56 -14.40 -19.78
N CYS A 149 -6.06 -15.62 -19.82
CA CYS A 149 -5.31 -16.77 -20.35
C CYS A 149 -5.87 -17.18 -21.71
N SER A 150 -5.00 -17.70 -22.56
CA SER A 150 -5.38 -18.24 -23.87
C SER A 150 -5.78 -19.69 -23.73
N ASP A 151 -6.81 -20.11 -24.45
CA ASP A 151 -7.23 -21.51 -24.51
C ASP A 151 -6.13 -22.37 -25.14
N CYS A 152 -5.89 -23.56 -24.59
CA CYS A 152 -5.00 -24.52 -25.21
C CYS A 152 -5.59 -24.93 -26.57
N PRO A 153 -4.85 -24.76 -27.68
CA PRO A 153 -5.41 -24.99 -29.00
C PRO A 153 -5.66 -26.49 -29.26
N PRO A 154 -6.60 -26.84 -30.14
CA PRO A 154 -6.76 -28.20 -30.63
C PRO A 154 -5.45 -28.79 -31.17
N GLY A 155 -5.29 -30.10 -31.05
CA GLY A 155 -4.05 -30.82 -31.41
C GLY A 155 -2.87 -30.58 -30.46
N HIS A 156 -3.06 -29.84 -29.37
CA HIS A 156 -2.02 -29.56 -28.37
C HIS A 156 -2.50 -29.88 -26.95
N ARG A 157 -1.52 -30.07 -26.05
CA ARG A 157 -1.70 -30.13 -24.61
C ARG A 157 -0.93 -29.01 -23.91
N CYS A 158 -1.48 -28.53 -22.80
CA CYS A 158 -0.86 -27.46 -22.00
C CYS A 158 -0.56 -27.98 -20.58
N PRO A 159 0.52 -28.75 -20.38
CA PRO A 159 0.82 -29.37 -19.08
C PRO A 159 1.27 -28.34 -18.03
N HIS A 160 1.80 -27.20 -18.48
CA HIS A 160 2.21 -26.10 -17.61
C HIS A 160 1.62 -24.80 -18.15
N ALA A 161 0.89 -24.06 -17.31
CA ALA A 161 0.25 -22.81 -17.68
C ALA A 161 1.24 -21.72 -18.16
N ALA A 162 2.50 -21.78 -17.72
CA ALA A 162 3.55 -20.82 -18.07
C ALA A 162 4.32 -21.16 -19.36
N SER A 163 3.99 -22.28 -20.01
CA SER A 163 4.72 -22.80 -21.17
C SER A 163 3.88 -22.78 -22.44
N ALA A 164 4.54 -22.78 -23.59
CA ALA A 164 3.87 -22.89 -24.88
C ALA A 164 3.14 -24.26 -25.00
N PRO A 165 2.02 -24.33 -25.74
CA PRO A 165 1.32 -25.58 -26.00
C PRO A 165 2.24 -26.60 -26.68
N VAL A 166 2.14 -27.86 -26.25
CA VAL A 166 2.92 -28.97 -26.79
C VAL A 166 2.04 -29.78 -27.73
N VAL A 167 2.49 -30.01 -28.96
CA VAL A 167 1.78 -30.81 -29.96
C VAL A 167 1.53 -32.23 -29.42
N CYS A 168 0.35 -32.80 -29.74
CA CYS A 168 0.06 -34.19 -29.43
C CYS A 168 0.91 -35.14 -30.28
N ASP A 169 1.46 -36.17 -29.64
CA ASP A 169 2.24 -37.19 -30.33
C ASP A 169 1.32 -38.06 -31.20
N ASN A 170 1.90 -38.67 -32.24
CA ASN A 170 1.15 -39.50 -33.17
C ASN A 170 0.40 -40.63 -32.42
N GLY A 171 -0.88 -40.83 -32.74
CA GLY A 171 -1.76 -41.75 -32.02
C GLY A 171 -2.47 -41.12 -30.81
N THR A 172 -2.31 -39.82 -30.57
CA THR A 172 -3.05 -39.05 -29.55
C THR A 172 -3.62 -37.77 -30.14
N PHE A 173 -4.74 -37.29 -29.58
CA PHE A 173 -5.44 -36.08 -30.04
C PHE A 173 -5.87 -35.20 -28.88
N SER A 174 -6.24 -33.95 -29.18
CA SER A 174 -6.83 -33.00 -28.24
C SER A 174 -7.82 -32.10 -28.97
N LEU A 175 -8.98 -31.88 -28.37
CA LEU A 175 -9.97 -30.92 -28.88
C LEU A 175 -9.73 -29.49 -28.37
N GLY A 176 -8.60 -29.26 -27.69
CA GLY A 176 -8.28 -28.00 -27.02
C GLY A 176 -8.80 -27.96 -25.58
N LYS A 177 -8.39 -26.94 -24.83
CA LYS A 177 -8.64 -26.82 -23.38
C LYS A 177 -8.22 -28.03 -22.53
N THR A 178 -7.17 -28.74 -22.92
CA THR A 178 -6.66 -29.89 -22.15
C THR A 178 -5.23 -29.70 -21.68
N THR A 179 -4.89 -30.35 -20.58
CA THR A 179 -3.50 -30.44 -20.06
C THR A 179 -2.77 -31.66 -20.59
N GLU A 180 -3.49 -32.61 -21.18
CA GLU A 180 -2.99 -33.89 -21.69
C GLU A 180 -3.67 -34.26 -23.02
N CYS A 181 -3.00 -35.08 -23.82
CA CYS A 181 -3.56 -35.63 -25.05
C CYS A 181 -4.27 -36.96 -24.77
N THR A 182 -5.38 -37.21 -25.46
CA THR A 182 -6.15 -38.46 -25.36
C THR A 182 -5.72 -39.45 -26.43
N ILE A 183 -5.60 -40.72 -26.09
CA ILE A 183 -5.22 -41.78 -27.05
C ILE A 183 -6.35 -41.96 -28.08
N CYS A 184 -5.99 -42.07 -29.36
CA CYS A 184 -6.94 -42.38 -30.43
C CYS A 184 -7.58 -43.76 -30.21
N PRO A 185 -8.91 -43.89 -30.34
CA PRO A 185 -9.59 -45.19 -30.27
C PRO A 185 -9.06 -46.18 -31.31
N ALA A 186 -9.17 -47.48 -31.01
CA ALA A 186 -8.77 -48.54 -31.94
C ALA A 186 -9.48 -48.38 -33.30
N GLY A 187 -8.72 -48.51 -34.39
CA GLY A 187 -9.23 -48.41 -35.77
C GLY A 187 -9.03 -47.04 -36.45
N TYR A 188 -8.47 -46.03 -35.76
CA TYR A 188 -8.23 -44.70 -36.33
C TYR A 188 -6.72 -44.38 -36.39
N ARG A 189 -6.25 -43.90 -37.56
CA ARG A 189 -4.83 -43.57 -37.83
C ARG A 189 -4.54 -42.07 -37.79
N TYR A 190 -5.57 -41.23 -37.91
CA TYR A 190 -5.46 -39.76 -37.90
C TYR A 190 -6.63 -39.20 -37.10
N CYS A 191 -6.33 -38.85 -35.86
CA CYS A 191 -7.04 -37.90 -35.01
C CYS A 191 -5.95 -36.93 -34.50
#